data_AF-A0A2I0C009-F1
#
_entry.id   AF-A0A2I0C009-F1
#
_cell.length_a   1.000
_cell.length_b   1.000
_cell.length_c   1.000
_cell.angle_alpha   90.00
_cell.angle_beta   90.00
_cell.angle_gamma   90.00
#
_symmetry.space_group_name_H-M   'P 1'
#
loop_
_entity.id
_entity.type
_entity.pdbx_description
1 polymer ?
#
loop_
_entity_poly.entity_id
_entity_poly.type
_entity_poly.pdbx_seq_one_letter_code
_entity_poly.pdbx_strand_id
1 'polypeptide(L)'
;MNCVFFLCLYIFLGSVVHLKVPIENAPFVFNKKENDIKYFLDKETPDDFLSNNSYSLDITLENFPNPFFHPSLCNRYGFKFSYICDPNKILSRNIADQIEEILNYQRRNSKHFCVDKEVPYVLGVALINKLPYGISADTFASQIFEYWKLSNKDCNDGVLLFFVKEDTHFILKWKKGAQSIINFRTATSMNKSFNQYLRKYSLEYSILSAVKLTSQYLTEEIIPPTQTAQKVVAFTIVIVVGLAYVAFILIVFADAQRDNK
;
A
#
# COMPACT_ATOMS: atom_id res chain seq x y z
N MET A 1 -31.79 31.35 -28.32
CA MET A 1 -30.86 30.29 -28.76
C MET A 1 -29.44 30.41 -28.17
N ASN A 2 -29.03 31.54 -27.58
CA ASN A 2 -27.67 31.70 -27.02
C ASN A 2 -27.53 31.32 -25.53
N CYS A 3 -28.60 31.40 -24.73
CA CYS A 3 -28.51 31.15 -23.27
C CYS A 3 -28.28 29.67 -22.92
N VAL A 4 -28.89 28.75 -23.67
CA VAL A 4 -28.74 27.29 -23.47
C VAL A 4 -27.35 26.80 -23.88
N PHE A 5 -26.76 27.41 -24.92
CA PHE A 5 -25.40 27.08 -25.35
C PHE A 5 -24.37 27.50 -24.30
N PHE A 6 -24.54 28.67 -23.68
CA PHE A 6 -23.70 29.11 -22.56
C PHE A 6 -23.88 28.24 -21.30
N LEU A 7 -25.11 27.79 -21.00
CA LEU A 7 -25.35 26.89 -19.87
C LEU A 7 -24.71 25.50 -20.08
N CYS A 8 -24.83 24.94 -21.29
CA CYS A 8 -24.16 23.70 -21.67
C CYS A 8 -22.63 23.84 -21.67
N LEU A 9 -22.09 24.98 -22.14
CA LEU A 9 -20.65 25.26 -22.06
C LEU A 9 -20.20 25.39 -20.60
N TYR A 10 -21.00 26.00 -19.72
CA TYR A 10 -20.70 26.14 -18.29
C TYR A 10 -20.74 24.79 -17.55
N ILE A 11 -21.67 23.90 -17.92
CA ILE A 11 -21.75 22.54 -17.39
C ILE A 11 -20.60 21.68 -17.92
N PHE A 12 -20.22 21.80 -19.20
CA PHE A 12 -19.05 21.12 -19.77
C PHE A 12 -17.73 21.64 -19.19
N LEU A 13 -17.59 22.95 -19.01
CA LEU A 13 -16.40 23.55 -18.37
C LEU A 13 -16.36 23.22 -16.87
N GLY A 14 -17.50 23.21 -16.17
CA GLY A 14 -17.60 22.81 -14.77
C GLY A 14 -17.31 21.32 -14.53
N SER A 15 -17.67 20.44 -15.47
CA SER A 15 -17.34 19.01 -15.40
C SER A 15 -15.88 18.71 -15.76
N VAL A 16 -15.23 19.53 -16.59
CA VAL A 16 -13.77 19.47 -16.82
C VAL A 16 -12.99 19.93 -15.58
N VAL A 17 -13.50 20.86 -14.77
CA VAL A 17 -12.89 21.26 -13.49
C VAL A 17 -12.97 20.15 -12.43
N HIS A 18 -13.92 19.22 -12.55
CA HIS A 18 -14.05 18.05 -11.67
C HIS A 18 -13.39 16.77 -12.19
N LEU A 19 -12.80 16.78 -13.40
CA LEU A 19 -11.84 15.75 -13.79
C LEU A 19 -10.54 15.98 -13.00
N LYS A 20 -10.43 15.33 -11.84
CA LYS A 20 -9.12 14.91 -11.34
C LYS A 20 -8.55 13.92 -12.36
N VAL A 21 -7.85 14.47 -13.35
CA VAL A 21 -6.79 13.76 -14.07
C VAL A 21 -5.96 13.04 -12.99
N PRO A 22 -5.58 11.76 -13.16
CA PRO A 22 -4.61 11.14 -12.29
C PRO A 22 -3.29 11.88 -12.51
N ILE A 23 -3.09 12.94 -11.73
CA ILE A 23 -1.84 13.65 -11.59
C ILE A 23 -0.86 12.55 -11.16
N GLU A 24 0.18 12.39 -11.97
CA GLU A 24 1.42 11.74 -11.61
C GLU A 24 1.75 12.15 -10.17
N ASN A 25 1.48 11.25 -9.21
CA ASN A 25 1.53 11.60 -7.80
C ASN A 25 2.87 12.26 -7.52
N ALA A 26 2.83 13.52 -7.07
CA ALA A 26 4.03 14.25 -6.70
C ALA A 26 4.89 13.37 -5.79
N PRO A 27 6.22 13.36 -5.97
CA PRO A 27 7.10 12.58 -5.11
C PRO A 27 6.80 12.97 -3.65
N PHE A 28 6.74 11.95 -2.79
CA PHE A 28 6.60 12.13 -1.35
C PHE A 28 7.76 13.03 -0.93
N VAL A 29 7.46 14.24 -0.48
CA VAL A 29 8.47 15.16 0.05
C VAL A 29 8.74 14.70 1.47
N PHE A 30 9.82 13.95 1.64
CA PHE A 30 10.37 13.67 2.97
C PHE A 30 10.81 15.00 3.56
N ASN A 31 10.05 15.50 4.52
CA ASN A 31 10.44 16.70 5.26
C ASN A 31 11.57 16.29 6.20
N LYS A 32 12.82 16.51 5.76
CA LYS A 32 14.03 16.29 6.55
C LYS A 32 13.97 17.22 7.77
N LYS A 33 13.42 16.73 8.87
CA LYS A 33 13.51 17.42 10.17
C LYS A 33 14.92 17.20 10.73
N GLU A 34 15.88 17.86 10.11
CA GLU A 34 17.23 18.06 10.59
C GLU A 34 17.14 19.11 11.70
N ASN A 35 16.92 18.65 12.94
CA ASN A 35 17.26 19.29 14.21
C ASN A 35 16.49 18.58 15.32
N ASP A 36 17.14 17.57 15.91
CA ASP A 36 16.92 17.06 17.29
C ASP A 36 17.90 15.91 17.63
N ILE A 37 18.78 15.50 16.71
CA ILE A 37 19.82 14.46 16.91
C ILE A 37 20.95 14.92 17.86
N LYS A 38 20.94 16.16 18.37
CA LYS A 38 22.03 16.69 19.20
C LYS A 38 21.97 16.32 20.69
N TYR A 39 21.00 15.51 21.12
CA TYR A 39 20.81 15.18 22.55
C TYR A 39 21.02 13.71 22.95
N PHE A 40 21.56 12.86 22.08
CA PHE A 40 21.80 11.44 22.41
C PHE A 40 23.23 10.94 22.19
N LEU A 41 24.19 11.85 21.96
CA LEU A 41 25.62 11.53 22.04
C LEU A 41 26.14 11.96 23.40
N ASP A 42 25.85 11.15 24.42
CA ASP A 42 26.72 11.00 25.59
C ASP A 42 26.17 9.88 26.48
N LYS A 43 26.64 8.67 26.19
CA LYS A 43 27.01 7.70 27.23
C LYS A 43 27.76 6.54 26.60
N GLU A 44 29.07 6.65 26.75
CA GLU A 44 30.10 5.61 26.82
C GLU A 44 29.64 4.18 26.50
N THR A 45 30.27 3.63 25.46
CA THR A 45 30.39 2.21 25.17
C THR A 45 31.05 1.46 26.33
N PRO A 46 30.66 0.19 26.52
CA PRO A 46 31.64 -0.86 26.73
C PRO A 46 31.77 -1.67 25.44
N ASP A 47 32.94 -1.55 24.82
CA ASP A 47 33.43 -2.50 23.83
C ASP A 47 33.60 -3.91 24.45
N ASP A 48 33.69 -4.90 23.56
CA ASP A 48 33.98 -6.32 23.80
C ASP A 48 32.90 -7.18 24.46
N PHE A 49 32.05 -7.83 23.64
CA PHE A 49 31.58 -9.22 23.92
C PHE A 49 30.88 -9.97 22.75
N LEU A 50 30.95 -9.51 21.50
CA LEU A 50 30.30 -10.20 20.37
C LEU A 50 31.24 -10.42 19.16
N SER A 51 32.48 -10.82 19.44
CA SER A 51 33.48 -11.17 18.42
C SER A 51 33.85 -12.66 18.42
N ASN A 52 32.96 -13.56 18.85
CA ASN A 52 33.18 -15.00 18.69
C ASN A 52 31.85 -15.74 18.69
N ASN A 53 31.25 -15.86 17.51
CA ASN A 53 30.46 -17.02 17.11
C ASN A 53 30.16 -16.90 15.61
N SER A 54 31.11 -17.37 14.80
CA SER A 54 30.91 -17.70 13.39
C SER A 54 30.00 -18.95 13.29
N TYR A 55 28.75 -18.82 13.70
CA TYR A 55 27.70 -19.68 13.17
C TYR A 55 27.28 -19.06 11.84
N SER A 56 27.32 -19.84 10.76
CA SER A 56 26.51 -19.53 9.58
C SER A 56 25.06 -19.41 10.07
N LEU A 57 24.59 -18.18 10.25
CA LEU A 57 23.31 -17.88 10.88
C LEU A 57 22.20 -18.06 9.84
N ASP A 58 22.04 -19.30 9.40
CA ASP A 58 20.93 -19.69 8.53
C ASP A 58 19.65 -19.45 9.32
N ILE A 59 18.86 -18.50 8.83
CA ILE A 59 17.61 -18.11 9.46
C ILE A 59 16.58 -19.20 9.17
N THR A 60 16.17 -19.92 10.22
CA THR A 60 15.08 -20.90 10.20
C THR A 60 13.78 -20.24 10.63
N LEU A 61 12.65 -20.92 10.43
CA LEU A 61 11.37 -20.37 10.87
C LEU A 61 11.36 -20.10 12.38
N GLU A 62 11.92 -21.02 13.16
CA GLU A 62 11.96 -20.96 14.62
C GLU A 62 12.81 -19.79 15.13
N ASN A 63 13.76 -19.31 14.32
CA ASN A 63 14.63 -18.20 14.68
C ASN A 63 14.28 -16.88 13.95
N PHE A 64 13.33 -16.88 13.00
CA PHE A 64 12.90 -15.66 12.32
C PHE A 64 12.24 -14.73 13.35
N PRO A 65 12.78 -13.52 13.57
CA PRO A 65 12.33 -12.72 14.70
C PRO A 65 10.93 -12.16 14.49
N ASN A 66 10.23 -11.91 15.60
CA ASN A 66 8.96 -11.22 15.59
C ASN A 66 9.17 -9.74 15.94
N PRO A 67 8.93 -8.79 15.01
CA PRO A 67 9.23 -7.37 15.19
C PRO A 67 8.31 -6.69 16.22
N PHE A 68 7.22 -7.32 16.63
CA PHE A 68 6.33 -6.81 17.67
C PHE A 68 6.86 -7.05 19.09
N PHE A 69 7.68 -8.09 19.28
CA PHE A 69 8.25 -8.47 20.58
C PHE A 69 9.75 -8.20 20.65
N HIS A 70 10.47 -8.40 19.55
CA HIS A 70 11.93 -8.30 19.49
C HIS A 70 12.40 -7.47 18.29
N PRO A 71 12.05 -6.17 18.21
CA PRO A 71 12.43 -5.30 17.09
C PRO A 71 13.96 -5.17 16.92
N SER A 72 14.76 -5.30 18.00
CA SER A 72 16.23 -5.29 17.90
C SER A 72 16.78 -6.42 17.04
N LEU A 73 16.21 -7.63 17.13
CA LEU A 73 16.61 -8.78 16.30
C LEU A 73 16.23 -8.60 14.82
N CYS A 74 15.26 -7.73 14.57
CA CYS A 74 14.82 -7.32 13.24
C CYS A 74 15.62 -6.12 12.68
N ASN A 75 16.77 -5.78 13.28
CA ASN A 75 17.58 -4.60 12.95
C ASN A 75 16.86 -3.25 13.21
N ARG A 76 15.93 -3.21 14.16
CA ARG A 76 15.16 -2.02 14.56
C ARG A 76 15.42 -1.66 16.03
N TYR A 77 16.65 -1.29 16.33
CA TYR A 77 17.08 -0.91 17.68
C TYR A 77 16.37 0.36 18.17
N GLY A 78 15.97 0.38 19.45
CA GLY A 78 15.30 1.53 20.08
C GLY A 78 13.79 1.61 19.87
N PHE A 79 13.22 0.77 18.99
CA PHE A 79 11.76 0.69 18.81
C PHE A 79 11.13 -0.23 19.86
N LYS A 80 9.91 0.08 20.32
CA LYS A 80 9.12 -0.81 21.18
C LYS A 80 8.50 -1.98 20.40
N PHE A 81 8.10 -1.70 19.17
CA PHE A 81 7.60 -2.63 18.18
C PHE A 81 7.87 -2.05 16.79
N SER A 82 7.87 -2.91 15.77
CA SER A 82 8.09 -2.55 14.36
C SER A 82 7.14 -3.36 13.48
N TYR A 83 6.85 -2.88 12.28
CA TYR A 83 6.08 -3.63 11.27
C TYR A 83 6.96 -4.15 10.13
N ILE A 84 8.26 -3.83 10.16
CA ILE A 84 9.29 -4.40 9.31
C ILE A 84 10.23 -5.29 10.13
N CYS A 85 10.63 -6.42 9.54
CA CYS A 85 11.70 -7.25 10.06
C CYS A 85 12.77 -7.54 9.00
N ASP A 86 14.01 -7.10 9.29
CA ASP A 86 15.18 -7.28 8.44
C ASP A 86 16.38 -7.81 9.25
N PRO A 87 16.35 -9.07 9.70
CA PRO A 87 17.43 -9.65 10.51
C PRO A 87 18.77 -9.75 9.76
N ASN A 88 18.74 -9.83 8.42
CA ASN A 88 19.95 -9.93 7.60
C ASN A 88 20.53 -8.58 7.16
N LYS A 89 19.98 -7.45 7.62
CA LYS A 89 20.44 -6.10 7.27
C LYS A 89 20.48 -5.86 5.75
N ILE A 90 19.45 -6.32 5.05
CA ILE A 90 19.27 -6.10 3.61
C ILE A 90 19.07 -4.61 3.32
N LEU A 91 18.46 -3.88 4.24
CA LEU A 91 18.19 -2.46 4.13
C LEU A 91 19.15 -1.62 4.97
N SER A 92 19.53 -0.47 4.42
CA SER A 92 20.05 0.65 5.19
C SER A 92 19.02 1.14 6.22
N ARG A 93 19.51 1.70 7.33
CA ARG A 93 18.64 2.25 8.40
C ARG A 93 17.67 3.30 7.85
N ASN A 94 18.15 4.17 6.96
CA ASN A 94 17.34 5.23 6.33
C ASN A 94 16.15 4.64 5.55
N ILE A 95 16.36 3.62 4.73
CA ILE A 95 15.26 3.00 3.97
C ILE A 95 14.32 2.24 4.90
N ALA A 96 14.84 1.54 5.91
CA ALA A 96 14.01 0.88 6.91
C ALA A 96 13.13 1.87 7.70
N ASP A 97 13.64 3.07 8.01
CA ASP A 97 12.88 4.14 8.66
C ASP A 97 11.79 4.71 7.75
N GLN A 98 12.08 4.91 6.47
CA GLN A 98 11.07 5.32 5.48
C GLN A 98 9.96 4.28 5.31
N ILE A 99 10.31 2.98 5.32
CA ILE A 99 9.33 1.90 5.29
C ILE A 99 8.46 1.95 6.55
N GLU A 100 9.03 2.09 7.74
CA GLU A 100 8.26 2.19 8.98
C GLU A 100 7.32 3.41 8.97
N GLU A 101 7.75 4.54 8.39
CA GLU A 101 6.90 5.71 8.19
C GLU A 101 5.71 5.40 7.27
N ILE A 102 5.94 4.73 6.15
CA ILE A 102 4.87 4.28 5.23
C ILE A 102 3.90 3.33 5.95
N LEU A 103 4.40 2.39 6.74
CA LEU A 103 3.57 1.44 7.49
C LEU A 103 2.75 2.13 8.59
N ASN A 104 3.29 3.16 9.23
CA ASN A 104 2.57 4.01 10.18
C ASN A 104 1.50 4.85 9.46
N TYR A 105 1.82 5.46 8.32
CA TYR A 105 0.86 6.18 7.49
C TYR A 105 -0.30 5.28 7.04
N GLN A 106 0.02 4.08 6.53
CA GLN A 106 -0.97 3.09 6.09
C GLN A 106 -1.97 2.76 7.21
N ARG A 107 -1.48 2.51 8.43
CA ARG A 107 -2.34 2.20 9.59
C ARG A 107 -3.19 3.38 10.04
N ARG A 108 -2.76 4.62 9.84
CA ARG A 108 -3.54 5.81 10.21
C ARG A 108 -4.63 6.15 9.19
N ASN A 109 -4.39 5.80 7.92
CA ASN A 109 -5.22 6.26 6.80
C ASN A 109 -6.00 5.15 6.10
N SER A 110 -5.72 3.89 6.36
CA SER A 110 -6.58 2.78 5.93
C SER A 110 -7.67 2.50 6.95
N LYS A 111 -8.84 2.10 6.46
CA LYS A 111 -9.97 1.72 7.30
C LYS A 111 -10.81 0.68 6.60
N HIS A 112 -11.36 -0.25 7.37
CA HIS A 112 -12.45 -1.12 6.95
C HIS A 112 -13.33 -1.46 8.14
N PHE A 113 -14.56 -1.86 7.85
CA PHE A 113 -15.50 -2.27 8.88
C PHE A 113 -15.24 -3.73 9.27
N CYS A 114 -14.99 -3.95 10.56
CA CYS A 114 -14.80 -5.27 11.14
C CYS A 114 -15.66 -5.41 12.39
N VAL A 115 -16.51 -6.44 12.40
CA VAL A 115 -17.51 -6.70 13.46
C VAL A 115 -18.43 -5.48 13.63
N ASP A 116 -18.11 -4.57 14.56
CA ASP A 116 -18.92 -3.38 14.89
C ASP A 116 -18.08 -2.09 14.94
N LYS A 117 -16.87 -2.09 14.37
CA LYS A 117 -15.97 -0.93 14.39
C LYS A 117 -15.15 -0.80 13.12
N GLU A 118 -14.75 0.44 12.84
CA GLU A 118 -13.71 0.71 11.84
C GLU A 118 -12.33 0.42 12.43
N VAL A 119 -11.54 -0.41 11.74
CA VAL A 119 -10.15 -0.69 12.07
C VAL A 119 -9.27 -0.59 10.83
N PRO A 120 -7.98 -0.24 10.96
CA PRO A 120 -7.08 -0.21 9.83
C PRO A 120 -6.64 -1.61 9.42
N TYR A 121 -6.25 -1.80 8.15
CA TYR A 121 -5.55 -3.02 7.75
C TYR A 121 -4.17 -3.08 8.41
N VAL A 122 -3.65 -4.29 8.63
CA VAL A 122 -2.35 -4.49 9.27
C VAL A 122 -1.33 -4.99 8.23
N LEU A 123 -0.51 -4.08 7.70
CA LEU A 123 0.58 -4.41 6.78
C LEU A 123 1.88 -4.68 7.53
N GLY A 124 2.50 -5.83 7.28
CA GLY A 124 3.81 -6.22 7.78
C GLY A 124 4.77 -6.52 6.63
N VAL A 125 6.07 -6.30 6.88
CA VAL A 125 7.15 -6.51 5.91
C VAL A 125 8.20 -7.43 6.50
N ALA A 126 8.53 -8.52 5.82
CA ALA A 126 9.55 -9.46 6.24
C ALA A 126 10.59 -9.64 5.13
N LEU A 127 11.87 -9.52 5.48
CA LEU A 127 12.98 -9.64 4.55
C LEU A 127 13.91 -10.76 5.02
N ILE A 128 14.35 -11.61 4.10
CA ILE A 128 15.33 -12.65 4.38
C ILE A 128 16.36 -12.71 3.25
N ASN A 129 17.61 -13.00 3.61
CA ASN A 129 18.67 -13.14 2.61
C ASN A 129 18.49 -14.42 1.79
N LYS A 130 18.34 -15.54 2.49
CA LYS A 130 18.30 -16.91 1.95
C LYS A 130 17.27 -17.72 2.72
N LEU A 131 16.54 -18.57 2.01
CA LEU A 131 15.59 -19.51 2.63
C LEU A 131 16.30 -20.75 3.17
N PRO A 132 15.75 -21.39 4.22
CA PRO A 132 16.17 -22.72 4.63
C PRO A 132 16.04 -23.74 3.49
N TYR A 133 16.96 -24.70 3.46
CA TYR A 133 16.95 -25.76 2.45
C TYR A 133 15.63 -26.54 2.47
N GLY A 134 15.07 -26.77 1.28
CA GLY A 134 13.83 -27.54 1.10
C GLY A 134 12.53 -26.82 1.46
N ILE A 135 12.58 -25.54 1.87
CA ILE A 135 11.40 -24.75 2.18
C ILE A 135 11.12 -23.76 1.05
N SER A 136 9.90 -23.77 0.53
CA SER A 136 9.48 -22.77 -0.46
C SER A 136 9.24 -21.42 0.22
N ALA A 137 9.49 -20.36 -0.54
CA ALA A 137 9.25 -18.99 -0.10
C ALA A 137 7.77 -18.76 0.32
N ASP A 138 6.83 -19.43 -0.35
CA ASP A 138 5.40 -19.36 -0.07
C ASP A 138 5.03 -20.02 1.27
N THR A 139 5.60 -21.20 1.55
CA THR A 139 5.43 -21.91 2.82
C THR A 139 6.01 -21.08 3.96
N PHE A 140 7.23 -20.56 3.79
CA PHE A 140 7.90 -19.75 4.80
C PHE A 140 7.13 -18.47 5.12
N ALA A 141 6.65 -17.75 4.09
CA ALA A 141 5.82 -16.57 4.25
C ALA A 141 4.53 -16.88 5.02
N SER A 142 3.87 -18.01 4.72
CA SER A 142 2.65 -18.43 5.41
C SER A 142 2.91 -18.69 6.90
N GLN A 143 4.03 -19.32 7.22
CA GLN A 143 4.41 -19.61 8.60
C GLN A 143 4.76 -18.33 9.38
N ILE A 144 5.49 -17.38 8.79
CA ILE A 144 5.72 -16.05 9.39
C ILE A 144 4.38 -15.36 9.66
N PHE A 145 3.47 -15.41 8.68
CA PHE A 145 2.21 -14.69 8.76
C PHE A 145 1.34 -15.15 9.93
N GLU A 146 1.33 -16.47 10.20
CA GLU A 146 0.66 -17.06 11.36
C GLU A 146 1.42 -16.81 12.67
N TYR A 147 2.75 -16.98 12.66
CA TYR A 147 3.60 -16.75 13.84
C TYR A 147 3.50 -15.31 14.37
N TRP A 148 3.48 -14.33 13.46
CA TRP A 148 3.34 -12.93 13.80
C TRP A 148 1.93 -12.54 14.24
N LYS A 149 0.93 -13.41 14.02
CA LYS A 149 -0.49 -13.14 14.27
C LYS A 149 -0.90 -11.78 13.68
N LEU A 150 -0.41 -11.48 12.49
CA LEU A 150 -0.55 -10.19 11.85
C LEU A 150 -2.01 -9.95 11.45
N SER A 151 -2.78 -9.31 12.33
CA SER A 151 -4.19 -8.95 12.13
C SER A 151 -4.71 -8.25 13.39
N ASN A 152 -5.71 -7.38 13.25
CA ASN A 152 -6.54 -7.01 14.38
C ASN A 152 -7.33 -8.24 14.88
N LYS A 153 -7.58 -8.25 16.19
CA LYS A 153 -8.31 -9.34 16.85
C LYS A 153 -9.67 -9.56 16.16
N ASP A 154 -9.93 -10.80 15.78
CA ASP A 154 -11.18 -11.27 15.14
C ASP A 154 -11.47 -10.71 13.73
N CYS A 155 -10.55 -9.92 13.13
CA CYS A 155 -10.78 -9.27 11.82
C CYS A 155 -10.16 -10.00 10.63
N ASN A 156 -9.09 -10.78 10.84
CA ASN A 156 -8.36 -11.46 9.75
C ASN A 156 -7.98 -10.49 8.60
N ASP A 157 -7.48 -9.31 8.94
CA ASP A 157 -7.22 -8.15 8.07
C ASP A 157 -5.73 -7.87 7.85
N GLY A 158 -4.91 -8.89 8.12
CA GLY A 158 -3.47 -8.85 7.91
C GLY A 158 -3.09 -8.92 6.44
N VAL A 159 -1.95 -8.30 6.15
CA VAL A 159 -1.24 -8.39 4.86
C VAL A 159 0.25 -8.48 5.14
N LEU A 160 0.92 -9.49 4.57
CA LEU A 160 2.37 -9.67 4.67
C LEU A 160 2.99 -9.50 3.28
N LEU A 161 3.93 -8.56 3.17
CA LEU A 161 4.85 -8.47 2.03
C LEU A 161 6.18 -9.10 2.44
N PHE A 162 6.51 -10.23 1.85
CA PHE A 162 7.73 -10.99 2.10
C PHE A 162 8.68 -10.87 0.92
N PHE A 163 9.98 -10.71 1.18
CA PHE A 163 11.00 -10.62 0.15
C PHE A 163 12.19 -11.53 0.46
N VAL A 164 12.62 -12.28 -0.56
CA VAL A 164 13.79 -13.16 -0.50
C VAL A 164 14.88 -12.60 -1.41
N LYS A 165 16.04 -12.26 -0.84
CA LYS A 165 17.12 -11.60 -1.59
C LYS A 165 17.80 -12.53 -2.61
N GLU A 166 18.14 -13.76 -2.24
CA GLU A 166 18.84 -14.71 -3.12
C GLU A 166 18.01 -15.06 -4.36
N ASP A 167 16.72 -15.31 -4.18
CA ASP A 167 15.79 -15.60 -5.28
C ASP A 167 15.25 -14.33 -5.97
N THR A 168 15.52 -13.14 -5.41
CA THR A 168 15.08 -11.83 -5.92
C THR A 168 13.59 -11.76 -6.26
N HIS A 169 12.70 -12.16 -5.35
CA HIS A 169 11.26 -12.08 -5.59
C HIS A 169 10.48 -11.69 -4.35
N PHE A 170 9.29 -11.12 -4.59
CA PHE A 170 8.33 -10.76 -3.57
C PHE A 170 7.22 -11.81 -3.48
N ILE A 171 6.70 -11.99 -2.28
CA ILE A 171 5.49 -12.77 -1.99
C ILE A 171 4.54 -11.89 -1.22
N LEU A 172 3.31 -11.81 -1.70
CA LEU A 172 2.24 -11.10 -1.03
C LEU A 172 1.25 -12.12 -0.47
N LYS A 173 1.10 -12.14 0.85
CA LYS A 173 0.07 -12.92 1.56
C LYS A 173 -0.94 -11.97 2.19
N TRP A 174 -2.19 -12.36 2.24
CA TRP A 174 -3.26 -11.59 2.90
C TRP A 174 -4.29 -12.54 3.52
N LYS A 175 -4.96 -12.06 4.56
CA LYS A 175 -6.07 -12.78 5.20
C LYS A 175 -7.41 -12.34 4.61
N LYS A 176 -8.48 -13.09 4.90
CA LYS A 176 -9.82 -12.92 4.32
C LYS A 176 -10.40 -11.51 4.50
N GLY A 177 -10.15 -10.85 5.62
CA GLY A 177 -10.59 -9.47 5.90
C GLY A 177 -9.98 -8.43 4.96
N ALA A 178 -8.78 -8.67 4.41
CA ALA A 178 -8.14 -7.80 3.42
C ALA A 178 -8.52 -8.14 1.96
N GLN A 179 -9.34 -9.17 1.74
CA GLN A 179 -9.64 -9.70 0.40
C GLN A 179 -10.42 -8.74 -0.50
N SER A 180 -11.18 -7.82 0.09
CA SER A 180 -11.91 -6.76 -0.64
C SER A 180 -10.97 -5.86 -1.44
N ILE A 181 -9.77 -5.61 -0.92
CA ILE A 181 -8.74 -4.76 -1.52
C ILE A 181 -7.71 -5.59 -2.27
N ILE A 182 -7.12 -6.57 -1.57
CA ILE A 182 -6.10 -7.46 -2.13
C ILE A 182 -6.78 -8.79 -2.46
N ASN A 183 -7.18 -8.94 -3.72
CA ASN A 183 -7.64 -10.21 -4.28
C ASN A 183 -6.61 -10.74 -5.30
N PHE A 184 -6.84 -11.95 -5.83
CA PHE A 184 -5.94 -12.59 -6.78
C PHE A 184 -5.59 -11.71 -8.00
N ARG A 185 -6.56 -10.96 -8.53
CA ARG A 185 -6.33 -10.04 -9.66
C ARG A 185 -5.42 -8.88 -9.24
N THR A 186 -5.72 -8.24 -8.11
CA THR A 186 -4.90 -7.16 -7.55
C THR A 186 -3.48 -7.65 -7.27
N ALA A 187 -3.33 -8.77 -6.56
CA ALA A 187 -2.04 -9.37 -6.23
C ALA A 187 -1.23 -9.72 -7.49
N THR A 188 -1.87 -10.26 -8.53
CA THR A 188 -1.20 -10.53 -9.82
C THR A 188 -0.70 -9.25 -10.47
N SER A 189 -1.48 -8.16 -10.43
CA SER A 189 -1.08 -6.86 -10.95
C SER A 189 0.08 -6.26 -10.15
N MET A 190 0.01 -6.32 -8.81
CA MET A 190 1.08 -5.86 -7.92
C MET A 190 2.38 -6.64 -8.17
N ASN A 191 2.29 -7.96 -8.33
CA ASN A 191 3.46 -8.79 -8.60
C ASN A 191 4.14 -8.42 -9.93
N LYS A 192 3.37 -8.03 -10.97
CA LYS A 192 3.95 -7.47 -12.19
C LYS A 192 4.72 -6.19 -11.92
N SER A 193 4.18 -5.27 -11.12
CA SER A 193 4.85 -4.04 -10.72
C SER A 193 6.09 -4.30 -9.86
N PHE A 194 6.04 -5.24 -8.92
CA PHE A 194 7.19 -5.64 -8.10
C PHE A 194 8.36 -6.13 -8.97
N ASN A 195 8.06 -7.00 -9.94
CA ASN A 195 9.06 -7.48 -10.90
C ASN A 195 9.63 -6.35 -11.77
N GLN A 196 8.81 -5.36 -12.13
CA GLN A 196 9.31 -4.16 -12.83
C GLN A 196 10.24 -3.32 -11.95
N TYR A 197 9.93 -3.15 -10.66
CA TYR A 197 10.78 -2.42 -9.74
C TYR A 197 12.15 -3.09 -9.58
N LEU A 198 12.18 -4.40 -9.37
CA LEU A 198 13.42 -5.18 -9.26
C LEU A 198 14.33 -5.07 -10.49
N ARG A 199 13.74 -4.88 -11.69
CA ARG A 199 14.49 -4.71 -12.93
C ARG A 199 15.01 -3.28 -13.14
N LYS A 200 14.32 -2.28 -12.59
CA LYS A 200 14.54 -0.86 -12.91
C LYS A 200 15.36 -0.14 -11.83
N TYR A 201 15.21 -0.54 -10.58
CA TYR A 201 15.73 0.19 -9.43
C TYR A 201 16.76 -0.63 -8.64
N SER A 202 17.44 0.02 -7.71
CA SER A 202 18.25 -0.70 -6.72
C SER A 202 17.38 -1.59 -5.84
N LEU A 203 17.99 -2.61 -5.22
CA LEU A 203 17.29 -3.56 -4.35
C LEU A 203 16.48 -2.86 -3.24
N GLU A 204 17.13 -1.99 -2.46
CA GLU A 204 16.47 -1.27 -1.36
C GLU A 204 15.30 -0.42 -1.86
N TYR A 205 15.49 0.29 -2.98
CA TYR A 205 14.46 1.14 -3.55
C TYR A 205 13.31 0.33 -4.17
N SER A 206 13.58 -0.88 -4.65
CA SER A 206 12.55 -1.81 -5.12
C SER A 206 11.68 -2.30 -3.97
N ILE A 207 12.28 -2.63 -2.82
CA ILE A 207 11.57 -3.01 -1.59
C ILE A 207 10.73 -1.82 -1.11
N LEU A 208 11.31 -0.63 -1.00
CA LEU A 208 10.58 0.59 -0.63
C LEU A 208 9.38 0.83 -1.56
N SER A 209 9.57 0.72 -2.87
CA SER A 209 8.53 0.92 -3.88
C SER A 209 7.42 -0.13 -3.79
N ALA A 210 7.77 -1.40 -3.51
CA ALA A 210 6.81 -2.48 -3.32
C ALA A 210 5.95 -2.29 -2.06
N VAL A 211 6.58 -1.90 -0.94
CA VAL A 211 5.87 -1.54 0.30
C VAL A 211 4.93 -0.37 0.06
N LYS A 212 5.43 0.68 -0.59
CA LYS A 212 4.65 1.87 -0.93
C LYS A 212 3.43 1.54 -1.79
N LEU A 213 3.60 0.77 -2.86
CA LEU A 213 2.49 0.33 -3.71
C LEU A 213 1.45 -0.44 -2.90
N THR A 214 1.89 -1.36 -2.03
CA THR A 214 1.00 -2.14 -1.16
C THR A 214 0.23 -1.25 -0.20
N SER A 215 0.89 -0.28 0.42
CA SER A 215 0.25 0.74 1.26
C SER A 215 -0.83 1.49 0.49
N GLN A 216 -0.55 1.95 -0.73
CA GLN A 216 -1.50 2.74 -1.53
C GLN A 216 -2.76 1.97 -1.93
N TYR A 217 -2.66 0.66 -2.14
CA TYR A 217 -3.85 -0.18 -2.32
C TYR A 217 -4.66 -0.24 -1.02
N LEU A 218 -4.01 -0.45 0.13
CA LEU A 218 -4.68 -0.57 1.43
C LEU A 218 -5.28 0.74 1.95
N THR A 219 -4.73 1.88 1.57
CA THR A 219 -5.33 3.21 1.84
C THR A 219 -6.37 3.61 0.80
N GLU A 220 -6.67 2.74 -0.18
CA GLU A 220 -7.57 2.99 -1.31
C GLU A 220 -7.24 4.23 -2.15
N GLU A 221 -6.00 4.73 -2.05
CA GLU A 221 -5.48 5.79 -2.95
C GLU A 221 -5.44 5.31 -4.40
N ILE A 222 -5.31 3.99 -4.60
CA ILE A 222 -5.41 3.33 -5.90
C ILE A 222 -6.69 2.49 -5.92
N ILE A 223 -7.65 2.90 -6.75
CA ILE A 223 -8.87 2.13 -6.97
C ILE A 223 -8.52 0.91 -7.86
N PRO A 224 -8.82 -0.34 -7.43
CA PRO A 224 -8.57 -1.51 -8.25
C PRO A 224 -9.34 -1.44 -9.59
N PRO A 225 -8.77 -1.96 -10.69
CA PRO A 225 -9.27 -1.73 -12.05
C PRO A 225 -10.68 -2.28 -12.33
N THR A 226 -11.20 -3.17 -11.47
CA THR A 226 -12.58 -3.66 -11.56
C THR A 226 -13.60 -2.59 -11.20
N GLN A 227 -13.30 -1.75 -10.21
CA GLN A 227 -14.21 -0.71 -9.75
C GLN A 227 -14.21 0.51 -10.68
N THR A 228 -13.08 0.80 -11.33
CA THR A 228 -12.99 1.93 -12.27
C THR A 228 -13.83 1.71 -13.52
N ALA A 229 -13.80 0.52 -14.11
CA ALA A 229 -14.61 0.21 -15.30
C ALA A 229 -16.12 0.29 -14.99
N GLN A 230 -16.57 -0.29 -13.87
CA GLN A 230 -17.99 -0.22 -13.47
C GLN A 230 -18.42 1.21 -13.14
N LYS A 231 -17.60 1.98 -12.41
CA LYS A 231 -17.90 3.39 -12.11
C LYS A 231 -17.95 4.25 -13.37
N VAL A 232 -17.03 4.05 -14.31
CA VAL A 232 -17.02 4.77 -15.60
C VAL A 232 -18.27 4.44 -16.41
N VAL A 233 -18.67 3.16 -16.50
CA VAL A 233 -19.89 2.76 -17.21
C VAL A 233 -21.15 3.32 -16.54
N ALA A 234 -21.23 3.32 -15.21
CA ALA A 234 -22.36 3.92 -14.52
C ALA A 234 -22.46 5.44 -14.78
N PHE A 235 -21.32 6.14 -14.73
CA PHE A 235 -21.28 7.58 -15.03
C PHE A 235 -21.67 7.89 -16.48
N THR A 236 -21.22 7.10 -17.46
CA THR A 236 -21.59 7.32 -18.86
C THR A 236 -23.09 7.11 -19.09
N ILE A 237 -23.70 6.08 -18.48
CA ILE A 237 -25.15 5.86 -18.56
C ILE A 237 -25.92 7.06 -17.98
N VAL A 238 -25.53 7.56 -16.80
CA VAL A 238 -26.19 8.71 -16.17
C VAL A 238 -26.12 9.96 -17.05
N ILE A 239 -24.97 10.22 -17.68
CA ILE A 239 -24.80 11.36 -18.58
C ILE A 239 -25.69 11.22 -19.82
N VAL A 240 -25.69 10.05 -20.47
CA VAL A 240 -26.49 9.81 -21.69
C VAL A 240 -27.98 9.94 -21.41
N VAL A 241 -28.46 9.34 -20.32
CA VAL A 241 -29.88 9.42 -19.92
C VAL A 241 -30.26 10.85 -19.53
N GLY A 242 -29.39 11.56 -18.80
CA GLY A 242 -29.60 12.97 -18.44
C GLY A 242 -29.71 13.87 -19.66
N LEU A 243 -28.81 13.72 -20.65
CA LEU A 243 -28.86 14.48 -21.89
C LEU A 243 -30.10 14.17 -22.74
N ALA A 244 -30.50 12.89 -22.82
CA ALA A 244 -31.70 12.49 -23.53
C ALA A 244 -32.97 13.09 -22.91
N TYR A 245 -33.05 13.11 -21.58
CA TYR A 245 -34.17 13.70 -20.85
C TYR A 245 -34.27 15.21 -21.07
N VAL A 246 -33.14 15.92 -21.00
CA VAL A 246 -33.10 17.36 -21.29
C VAL A 246 -33.49 17.65 -22.74
N ALA A 247 -33.02 16.86 -23.70
CA ALA A 247 -33.41 17.01 -25.10
C ALA A 247 -34.92 16.81 -25.29
N PHE A 248 -35.52 15.81 -24.65
CA PHE A 248 -36.97 15.58 -24.67
C PHE A 248 -37.74 16.77 -24.12
N ILE A 249 -37.32 17.32 -22.98
CA ILE A 249 -37.93 18.52 -22.40
C ILE A 249 -37.86 19.69 -23.39
N LEU A 250 -36.70 19.94 -23.99
CA LEU A 250 -36.52 21.03 -24.95
C LEU A 250 -37.38 20.89 -26.20
N ILE A 251 -37.57 19.65 -26.70
CA ILE A 251 -38.45 19.37 -27.83
C ILE A 251 -39.90 19.69 -27.47
N VAL A 252 -40.37 19.20 -26.31
CA VAL A 252 -41.75 19.46 -25.84
C VAL A 252 -41.99 20.97 -25.63
N PHE A 253 -41.02 21.68 -25.04
CA PHE A 253 -41.13 23.13 -24.88
C PHE A 253 -41.12 23.88 -26.22
N ALA A 254 -40.31 23.44 -27.19
CA ALA A 254 -40.27 24.05 -28.51
C ALA A 254 -41.59 23.84 -29.28
N ASP A 255 -42.20 22.66 -29.15
CA ASP A 255 -43.48 22.33 -29.77
C ASP A 255 -44.63 23.14 -29.14
N ALA A 256 -44.67 23.21 -27.81
CA ALA A 256 -45.66 24.02 -27.08
C ALA A 256 -45.57 25.54 -27.38
N GLN A 257 -44.39 26.04 -27.75
CA GLN A 257 -44.21 27.44 -28.20
C GLN A 257 -44.62 27.64 -29.66
N ARG A 258 -44.70 26.57 -30.46
CA ARG A 258 -45.07 26.61 -31.87
C ARG A 258 -46.59 26.71 -32.05
N ASP A 259 -47.35 26.07 -31.16
CA ASP A 259 -48.83 26.11 -31.15
C ASP A 259 -49.42 27.40 -30.56
N ASN A 260 -48.59 28.22 -29.89
CA ASN A 260 -49.00 29.52 -29.30
C ASN A 260 -48.68 30.73 -30.20
N LYS A 261 -48.36 30.50 -31.48
CA LYS A 261 -48.17 31.52 -32.52
C LYS A 261 -49.20 31.37 -33.63
#